data_AF-A0A6N2KWB4-F1
#
_entry.id   AF-A0A6N2KWB4-F1
#
_cell.length_a   1.000
_cell.length_b   1.000
_cell.length_c   1.000
_cell.angle_alpha   90.00
_cell.angle_beta   90.00
_cell.angle_gamma   90.00
#
_symmetry.space_group_name_H-M   'P 1'
#
loop_
_entity.id
_entity.type
_entity.pdbx_description
1 polymer ?
#
loop_
_entity_poly.entity_id
_entity_poly.type
_entity_poly.pdbx_seq_one_letter_code
_entity_poly.pdbx_strand_id
1 'polypeptide(L)'
;MEKEHVNALNILVCTPGRLLQHMDETPNFDCSQLQVLVLDEADRILDVGFKKTLNAIVAQLPKRRQTLLFSATQTKSIQDLARLSLKDPEYISVHEDAETATPNRLQQTAMIVPLEQKLDMLWSFVKAHLNSKILVFLSSCKQVKFVFEAFKKLRPGVPLKCLHGRMKQEKRMGIYSQFCESHSVLFSTDVASRGLDFNKAVDWVVQGWSHSTLSGWRKVGFQKSPYSLLRQIQKDCSQFLVCCQLY
;
A
#
# COMPACT_ATOMS: atom_id res chain seq x y z
N MET A 1 20.46 -21.54 7.34
CA MET A 1 20.82 -20.23 6.76
C MET A 1 20.20 -19.05 7.51
N GLU A 2 18.89 -18.74 7.42
CA GLU A 2 18.33 -17.55 8.13
C GLU A 2 18.49 -17.63 9.67
N LYS A 3 18.14 -18.78 10.28
CA LYS A 3 18.29 -19.05 11.72
C LYS A 3 19.73 -18.95 12.24
N GLU A 4 20.73 -19.14 11.39
CA GLU A 4 22.15 -19.08 11.79
C GLU A 4 22.69 -17.64 11.80
N HIS A 5 22.16 -16.78 10.92
CA HIS A 5 22.63 -15.41 10.78
C HIS A 5 21.87 -14.41 11.65
N VAL A 6 20.62 -14.72 12.01
CA VAL A 6 19.74 -13.78 12.72
C VAL A 6 20.33 -13.31 14.06
N ASN A 7 21.12 -14.17 14.73
CA ASN A 7 21.77 -13.88 16.01
C ASN A 7 22.96 -12.91 15.88
N ALA A 8 23.48 -12.69 14.68
CA ALA A 8 24.61 -11.79 14.43
C ALA A 8 24.16 -10.42 13.86
N LEU A 9 22.84 -10.19 13.74
CA LEU A 9 22.30 -8.97 13.16
C LEU A 9 22.17 -7.85 14.20
N ASN A 10 22.65 -6.66 13.85
CA ASN A 10 22.43 -5.44 14.65
C ASN A 10 21.08 -4.78 14.34
N ILE A 11 20.53 -5.01 13.14
CA ILE A 11 19.26 -4.45 12.68
C ILE A 11 18.47 -5.58 12.02
N LEU A 12 17.23 -5.77 12.48
CA LEU A 12 16.31 -6.76 11.96
C LEU A 12 15.04 -6.08 11.45
N VAL A 13 14.72 -6.30 10.16
CA VAL A 13 13.46 -5.87 9.55
C VAL A 13 12.63 -7.11 9.25
N CYS A 14 11.43 -7.20 9.84
CA CYS A 14 10.63 -8.41 9.78
C CYS A 14 9.13 -8.12 9.91
N THR A 15 8.30 -9.07 9.48
CA THR A 15 6.87 -9.07 9.79
C THR A 15 6.63 -9.68 11.17
N PRO A 16 5.58 -9.28 11.90
CA PRO A 16 5.34 -9.76 13.28
C PRO A 16 5.28 -11.28 13.38
N GLY A 17 4.60 -11.96 12.44
CA GLY A 17 4.51 -13.42 12.45
C GLY A 17 5.88 -14.11 12.33
N ARG A 18 6.76 -13.60 11.47
CA ARG A 18 8.10 -14.16 11.29
C ARG A 18 9.00 -13.86 12.49
N LEU A 19 8.89 -12.67 13.08
CA LEU A 19 9.62 -12.31 14.29
C LEU A 19 9.25 -13.22 15.46
N LEU A 20 7.96 -13.40 15.73
CA LEU A 20 7.50 -14.26 16.83
C LEU A 20 8.00 -15.69 16.64
N GLN A 21 7.95 -16.20 15.40
CA GLN A 21 8.52 -17.51 15.08
C GLN A 21 10.04 -17.58 15.41
N HIS A 22 10.81 -16.53 15.14
CA HIS A 22 12.21 -16.51 15.52
C HIS A 22 12.42 -16.47 17.03
N MET A 23 11.61 -15.69 17.75
CA MET A 23 11.64 -15.64 19.22
C MET A 23 11.32 -16.99 19.87
N ASP A 24 10.38 -17.75 19.31
CA ASP A 24 9.94 -19.02 19.88
C ASP A 24 10.79 -20.23 19.43
N GLU A 25 11.24 -20.26 18.17
CA GLU A 25 11.83 -21.45 17.54
C GLU A 25 13.33 -21.34 17.17
N THR A 26 13.95 -20.17 17.34
CA THR A 26 15.37 -20.00 16.98
C THR A 26 16.23 -20.06 18.24
N PRO A 27 17.12 -21.07 18.37
CA PRO A 27 18.02 -21.16 19.51
C PRO A 27 18.88 -19.91 19.63
N ASN A 28 19.04 -19.43 20.86
CA ASN A 28 19.87 -18.27 21.21
C ASN A 28 19.44 -16.94 20.56
N PHE A 29 18.19 -16.83 20.09
CA PHE A 29 17.67 -15.53 19.65
C PHE A 29 17.37 -14.65 20.86
N ASP A 30 18.31 -13.77 21.18
CA ASP A 30 18.22 -12.88 22.34
C ASP A 30 17.87 -11.45 21.92
N CYS A 31 16.79 -10.91 22.49
CA CYS A 31 16.36 -9.53 22.33
C CYS A 31 16.58 -8.69 23.60
N SER A 32 17.27 -9.21 24.61
CA SER A 32 17.47 -8.55 25.92
C SER A 32 18.15 -7.18 25.81
N GLN A 33 19.03 -7.02 24.81
CA GLN A 33 19.77 -5.77 24.57
C GLN A 33 19.11 -4.84 23.54
N LEU A 34 17.87 -5.11 23.12
CA LEU A 34 17.17 -4.27 22.15
C LEU A 34 17.04 -2.82 22.65
N GLN A 35 17.66 -1.89 21.93
CA GLN A 35 17.63 -0.45 22.26
C GLN A 35 16.46 0.28 21.61
N VAL A 36 16.09 -0.09 20.38
CA VAL A 36 15.10 0.63 19.57
C VAL A 36 14.11 -0.35 18.95
N LEU A 37 12.81 -0.10 19.14
CA LEU A 37 11.71 -0.79 18.48
C LEU A 37 11.00 0.18 17.54
N VAL A 38 10.84 -0.20 16.27
CA VAL A 38 10.09 0.58 15.28
C VAL A 38 8.87 -0.21 14.83
N LEU A 39 7.68 0.36 15.02
CA LEU A 39 6.41 -0.17 14.55
C LEU A 39 5.94 0.66 13.35
N ASP A 40 6.26 0.22 12.14
CA ASP A 40 5.86 0.90 10.90
C ASP A 40 4.56 0.33 10.31
N GLU A 41 3.80 1.16 9.58
CA GLU A 41 2.45 0.86 9.06
C GLU A 41 1.52 0.21 10.12
N ALA A 42 1.49 0.74 11.36
CA ALA A 42 0.82 0.07 12.49
C ALA A 42 -0.69 -0.21 12.27
N ASP A 43 -1.38 0.61 11.49
CA ASP A 43 -2.78 0.37 11.07
C ASP A 43 -2.92 -0.90 10.24
N ARG A 44 -1.95 -1.20 9.36
CA ARG A 44 -1.94 -2.42 8.56
C ARG A 44 -1.67 -3.63 9.42
N ILE A 45 -0.72 -3.53 10.35
CA ILE A 45 -0.40 -4.65 11.24
C ILE A 45 -1.64 -5.08 12.03
N LEU A 46 -2.42 -4.12 12.51
CA LEU A 46 -3.65 -4.39 13.26
C LEU A 46 -4.81 -4.85 12.36
N ASP A 47 -4.95 -4.31 11.15
CA ASP A 47 -5.98 -4.73 10.18
C ASP A 47 -5.83 -6.21 9.76
N VAL A 48 -4.61 -6.73 9.69
CA VAL A 48 -4.33 -8.15 9.36
C VAL A 48 -4.55 -9.08 10.56
N GLY A 49 -4.96 -8.54 11.71
CA GLY A 49 -5.28 -9.32 12.90
C GLY A 49 -4.07 -9.71 13.75
N PHE A 50 -2.89 -9.14 13.51
CA PHE A 50 -1.67 -9.45 14.27
C PHE A 50 -1.60 -8.83 15.67
N LYS A 51 -2.71 -8.29 16.20
CA LYS A 51 -2.75 -7.69 17.55
C LYS A 51 -2.23 -8.65 18.62
N LYS A 52 -2.64 -9.92 18.57
CA LYS A 52 -2.19 -10.94 19.53
C LYS A 52 -0.69 -11.21 19.39
N THR A 53 -0.20 -11.34 18.16
CA THR A 53 1.22 -11.56 17.84
C THR A 53 2.07 -10.38 18.31
N LEU A 54 1.66 -9.14 18.05
CA LEU A 54 2.35 -7.94 18.52
C LEU A 54 2.41 -7.89 20.04
N ASN A 55 1.30 -8.15 20.73
CA ASN A 55 1.29 -8.17 22.19
C ASN A 55 2.26 -9.21 22.76
N ALA A 56 2.35 -10.40 22.14
CA ALA A 56 3.28 -11.45 22.55
C ALA A 56 4.75 -11.00 22.35
N ILE A 57 5.07 -10.40 21.20
CA ILE A 57 6.40 -9.85 20.93
C ILE A 57 6.75 -8.77 21.96
N VAL A 58 5.89 -7.75 22.10
CA VAL A 58 6.12 -6.60 23.00
C VAL A 58 6.30 -7.03 24.46
N ALA A 59 5.61 -8.09 24.89
CA ALA A 59 5.72 -8.65 26.23
C ALA A 59 7.09 -9.32 26.50
N GLN A 60 7.72 -9.89 25.48
CA GLN A 60 9.04 -10.52 25.59
C GLN A 60 10.20 -9.52 25.42
N LEU A 61 9.95 -8.33 24.89
CA LEU A 61 10.97 -7.31 24.66
C LEU A 61 11.30 -6.50 25.93
N PRO A 62 12.55 -6.02 26.10
CA PRO A 62 13.00 -5.28 27.27
C PRO A 62 12.22 -3.97 27.45
N LYS A 63 11.74 -3.69 28.67
CA LYS A 63 10.93 -2.47 28.95
C LYS A 63 11.69 -1.17 28.74
N ARG A 64 13.01 -1.18 28.97
CA ARG A 64 13.88 -0.02 28.78
C ARG A 64 14.38 -0.03 27.33
N ARG A 65 13.63 0.62 26.45
CA ARG A 65 13.93 0.79 25.02
C ARG A 65 13.27 2.06 24.50
N GLN A 66 13.81 2.65 23.44
CA GLN A 66 13.10 3.64 22.65
C GLN A 66 12.10 2.94 21.73
N THR A 67 10.86 3.42 21.67
CA THR A 67 9.85 2.87 20.75
C THR A 67 9.32 3.98 19.86
N LEU A 68 9.34 3.74 18.55
CA LEU A 68 8.79 4.62 17.52
C LEU A 68 7.60 3.92 16.87
N LEU A 69 6.46 4.62 16.75
CA LEU A 69 5.27 4.08 16.09
C LEU A 69 4.88 5.01 14.94
N PHE A 70 4.86 4.47 13.74
CA PHE A 70 4.46 5.16 12.52
C PHE A 70 3.16 4.54 11.99
N SER A 71 2.18 5.38 11.70
CA SER A 71 0.96 4.95 11.03
C SER A 71 0.36 6.09 10.22
N ALA A 72 -0.23 5.74 9.09
CA ALA A 72 -0.99 6.67 8.26
C ALA A 72 -2.37 7.01 8.84
N THR A 73 -2.86 6.27 9.85
CA THR A 73 -4.21 6.45 10.37
C THR A 73 -4.23 6.49 11.89
N GLN A 74 -5.21 7.19 12.47
CA GLN A 74 -5.42 7.24 13.91
C GLN A 74 -6.73 6.56 14.30
N THR A 75 -6.73 5.22 14.32
CA THR A 75 -7.87 4.44 14.82
C THR A 75 -7.73 4.19 16.32
N LYS A 76 -8.85 3.88 16.99
CA LYS A 76 -8.84 3.50 18.42
C LYS A 76 -7.87 2.34 18.70
N SER A 77 -7.80 1.36 17.80
CA SER A 77 -6.89 0.21 17.97
C SER A 77 -5.42 0.60 17.93
N ILE A 78 -5.06 1.65 17.19
CA ILE A 78 -3.70 2.19 17.13
C ILE A 78 -3.40 2.99 18.40
N GLN A 79 -4.37 3.76 18.91
CA GLN A 79 -4.25 4.43 20.20
C GLN A 79 -4.06 3.42 21.34
N ASP A 80 -4.78 2.30 21.32
CA ASP A 80 -4.59 1.22 22.30
C ASP A 80 -3.20 0.59 22.19
N LEU A 81 -2.71 0.35 20.97
CA LEU A 81 -1.37 -0.20 20.75
C LEU A 81 -0.28 0.77 21.22
N ALA A 82 -0.46 2.07 20.95
CA ALA A 82 0.41 3.14 21.42
C ALA A 82 0.49 3.15 22.94
N ARG A 83 -0.64 3.05 23.65
CA ARG A 83 -0.69 2.99 25.11
C ARG A 83 0.03 1.77 25.70
N LEU A 84 0.04 0.64 24.99
CA LEU A 84 0.71 -0.59 25.43
C LEU A 84 2.21 -0.58 25.13
N SER A 85 2.62 0.03 24.02
CA SER A 85 3.98 -0.10 23.49
C SER A 85 4.88 1.10 23.77
N LEU A 86 4.30 2.29 23.96
CA LEU A 86 5.01 3.55 24.16
C LEU A 86 5.02 3.96 25.64
N LYS A 87 6.06 4.68 26.04
CA LYS A 87 6.17 5.33 27.35
C LYS A 87 6.37 6.82 27.11
N ASP A 88 5.43 7.62 27.59
CA ASP A 88 5.44 9.09 27.45
C ASP A 88 5.72 9.58 26.01
N PRO A 89 4.87 9.20 25.03
CA PRO A 89 5.13 9.51 23.62
C PRO A 89 4.81 10.96 23.26
N GLU A 90 5.72 11.56 22.50
CA GLU A 90 5.44 12.79 21.76
C GLU A 90 4.63 12.46 20.49
N TYR A 91 3.52 13.16 20.30
CA TYR A 91 2.65 12.97 19.15
C TYR A 91 2.99 14.00 18.07
N ILE A 92 3.38 13.51 16.90
CA ILE A 92 3.65 14.34 15.73
C ILE A 92 2.62 13.96 14.66
N SER A 93 1.67 14.86 14.40
CA SER A 93 0.68 14.70 13.33
C SER A 93 0.85 15.82 12.32
N VAL A 94 0.93 15.48 11.03
CA VAL A 94 1.06 16.47 9.96
C VAL A 94 -0.30 17.14 9.66
N HIS A 95 -1.40 16.56 10.14
CA HIS A 95 -2.78 16.99 9.83
C HIS A 95 -3.65 16.98 11.10
N GLU A 96 -3.40 17.89 12.06
CA GLU A 96 -4.29 18.04 13.25
C GLU A 96 -5.70 18.54 12.87
N ASP A 97 -5.84 19.28 11.76
CA ASP A 97 -7.10 19.98 11.41
C ASP A 97 -7.94 19.34 10.29
N ALA A 98 -7.53 18.19 9.74
CA ALA A 98 -8.27 17.58 8.62
C ALA A 98 -9.25 16.50 9.09
N GLU A 99 -10.56 16.81 9.11
CA GLU A 99 -11.65 15.85 9.43
C GLU A 99 -11.67 14.63 8.49
N THR A 100 -11.16 14.79 7.28
CA THR A 100 -11.03 13.74 6.27
C THR A 100 -9.62 13.74 5.68
N ALA A 101 -8.99 12.56 5.66
CA ALA A 101 -7.67 12.41 5.03
C ALA A 101 -7.76 12.17 3.51
N THR A 102 -8.90 12.49 2.87
CA THR A 102 -8.99 12.70 1.41
C THR A 102 -8.91 14.20 1.15
N PRO A 103 -8.00 14.69 0.30
CA PRO A 103 -7.97 16.09 -0.12
C PRO A 103 -9.32 16.53 -0.72
N ASN A 104 -9.83 17.70 -0.33
CA ASN A 104 -11.11 18.23 -0.82
C ASN A 104 -11.17 18.42 -2.35
N ARG A 105 -10.02 18.51 -3.02
CA ARG A 105 -9.92 18.70 -4.49
C ARG A 105 -9.98 17.41 -5.29
N LEU A 106 -10.02 16.27 -4.61
CA LEU A 106 -9.89 14.96 -5.24
C LEU A 106 -11.22 14.43 -5.72
N GLN A 107 -11.39 14.30 -7.04
CA GLN A 107 -12.62 13.74 -7.61
C GLN A 107 -12.51 12.22 -7.75
N GLN A 108 -13.48 11.53 -7.17
CA GLN A 108 -13.58 10.06 -7.21
C GLN A 108 -14.83 9.67 -7.98
N THR A 109 -14.65 8.97 -9.09
CA THR A 109 -15.74 8.45 -9.91
C THR A 109 -15.67 6.93 -9.93
N ALA A 110 -16.82 6.27 -9.75
CA ALA A 110 -16.92 4.82 -9.83
C ALA A 110 -17.88 4.43 -10.96
N MET A 111 -17.52 3.38 -11.68
CA MET A 111 -18.33 2.76 -12.72
C MET A 111 -18.54 1.29 -12.41
N ILE A 112 -19.77 0.81 -12.61
CA ILE A 112 -20.12 -0.61 -12.51
C ILE A 112 -19.95 -1.21 -13.90
N VAL A 113 -18.99 -2.14 -14.03
CA VAL A 113 -18.60 -2.80 -15.27
C VAL A 113 -18.54 -4.32 -15.01
N PRO A 114 -19.27 -5.14 -15.80
CA PRO A 114 -19.13 -6.59 -15.78
C PRO A 114 -17.67 -7.02 -15.99
N LEU A 115 -17.26 -8.13 -15.37
CA LEU A 115 -15.85 -8.54 -15.33
C LEU A 115 -15.24 -8.68 -16.73
N GLU A 116 -16.00 -9.27 -17.65
CA GLU A 116 -15.66 -9.49 -19.04
C GLU A 116 -15.44 -8.20 -19.83
N GLN A 117 -16.10 -7.10 -19.45
CA GLN A 117 -15.98 -5.80 -20.11
C GLN A 117 -14.92 -4.89 -19.46
N LYS A 118 -14.32 -5.26 -18.33
CA LYS A 118 -13.37 -4.39 -17.62
C LYS A 118 -12.12 -4.08 -18.43
N LEU A 119 -11.61 -5.04 -19.20
CA LEU A 119 -10.45 -4.80 -20.07
C LEU A 119 -10.79 -3.85 -21.21
N ASP A 120 -11.95 -4.02 -21.83
CA ASP A 120 -12.43 -3.16 -22.91
C ASP A 120 -12.67 -1.74 -22.41
N MET A 121 -13.24 -1.59 -21.21
CA MET A 121 -13.44 -0.29 -20.58
C MET A 121 -12.11 0.40 -20.26
N LEU A 122 -11.15 -0.33 -19.68
CA LEU A 122 -9.81 0.19 -19.42
C LEU A 122 -9.10 0.60 -20.71
N TRP A 123 -9.26 -0.18 -21.78
CA TRP A 123 -8.71 0.12 -23.09
C TRP A 123 -9.29 1.43 -23.65
N SER A 124 -10.62 1.53 -23.68
CA SER A 124 -11.34 2.74 -24.12
C SER A 124 -10.95 3.96 -23.29
N PHE A 125 -10.80 3.80 -21.97
CA PHE A 125 -10.35 4.87 -21.08
C PHE A 125 -8.95 5.36 -21.44
N VAL A 126 -7.98 4.46 -21.65
CA VAL A 126 -6.62 4.82 -22.07
C VAL A 126 -6.64 5.50 -23.45
N LYS A 127 -7.45 5.00 -24.40
CA LYS A 127 -7.60 5.59 -25.73
C LYS A 127 -8.19 7.00 -25.72
N ALA A 128 -9.05 7.32 -24.75
CA ALA A 128 -9.61 8.65 -24.58
C ALA A 128 -8.62 9.64 -23.94
N HIS A 129 -7.56 9.15 -23.28
CA HIS A 129 -6.63 9.96 -22.47
C HIS A 129 -5.16 9.75 -22.86
N LEU A 130 -4.86 9.76 -24.17
CA LEU A 130 -3.50 9.46 -24.69
C LEU A 130 -2.42 10.45 -24.24
N ASN A 131 -2.82 11.67 -23.89
CA ASN A 131 -1.91 12.73 -23.43
C ASN A 131 -1.88 12.84 -21.91
N SER A 132 -2.39 11.86 -21.17
CA SER A 132 -2.40 11.87 -19.71
C SER A 132 -1.36 10.93 -19.11
N LYS A 133 -0.89 11.26 -17.92
CA LYS A 133 -0.13 10.37 -17.04
C LYS A 133 -1.11 9.55 -16.21
N ILE A 134 -1.19 8.26 -16.51
CA ILE A 134 -2.21 7.36 -15.93
C ILE A 134 -1.53 6.27 -15.10
N LEU A 135 -1.95 6.11 -13.86
CA LEU A 135 -1.52 5.02 -12.98
C LEU A 135 -2.65 4.01 -12.83
N VAL A 136 -2.42 2.77 -13.28
CA VAL A 136 -3.41 1.70 -13.25
C VAL A 136 -3.01 0.64 -12.23
N PHE A 137 -3.83 0.45 -11.19
CA PHE A 137 -3.64 -0.58 -10.18
C PHE A 137 -4.39 -1.87 -10.50
N LEU A 138 -3.67 -2.99 -10.41
CA LEU A 138 -4.14 -4.35 -10.67
C LEU A 138 -3.79 -5.25 -9.46
N SER A 139 -4.60 -6.27 -9.20
CA SER A 139 -4.52 -7.03 -7.94
C SER A 139 -3.30 -7.95 -7.85
N SER A 140 -2.71 -8.36 -8.98
CA SER A 140 -1.58 -9.29 -8.99
C SER A 140 -0.52 -8.98 -10.04
N CYS A 141 0.71 -9.43 -9.78
CA CYS A 141 1.83 -9.33 -10.73
C CYS A 141 1.51 -10.02 -12.07
N LYS A 142 0.69 -11.08 -12.05
CA LYS A 142 0.28 -11.81 -13.26
C LYS A 142 -0.65 -10.95 -14.12
N GLN A 143 -1.63 -10.29 -13.49
CA GLN A 143 -2.52 -9.36 -14.18
C GLN A 143 -1.75 -8.17 -14.76
N VAL A 144 -0.85 -7.56 -13.99
CA VAL A 144 0.01 -6.45 -14.50
C VAL A 144 0.73 -6.85 -15.78
N LYS A 145 1.38 -8.02 -15.78
CA LYS A 145 2.08 -8.52 -16.97
C LYS A 145 1.12 -8.79 -18.13
N PHE A 146 0.01 -9.46 -17.86
CA PHE A 146 -0.98 -9.82 -18.88
C PHE A 146 -1.55 -8.57 -19.57
N VAL A 147 -2.06 -7.61 -18.79
CA VAL A 147 -2.66 -6.37 -19.32
C VAL A 147 -1.62 -5.53 -20.06
N PHE A 148 -0.42 -5.37 -19.49
CA PHE A 148 0.67 -4.65 -20.14
C PHE A 148 1.04 -5.26 -21.50
N GLU A 149 1.25 -6.58 -21.58
CA GLU A 149 1.62 -7.24 -22.84
C GLU A 149 0.48 -7.20 -23.86
N ALA A 150 -0.78 -7.34 -23.42
CA ALA A 150 -1.95 -7.18 -24.29
C ALA A 150 -2.01 -5.78 -24.89
N PHE A 151 -1.95 -4.74 -24.06
CA PHE A 151 -2.03 -3.35 -24.51
C PHE A 151 -0.82 -2.96 -25.37
N LYS A 152 0.37 -3.47 -25.04
CA LYS A 152 1.58 -3.26 -25.84
C LYS A 152 1.44 -3.82 -27.25
N LYS A 153 0.80 -4.98 -27.42
CA LYS A 153 0.49 -5.55 -28.74
C LYS A 153 -0.54 -4.72 -29.51
N LEU A 154 -1.56 -4.22 -28.80
CA LEU A 154 -2.65 -3.43 -29.40
C LEU A 154 -2.23 -1.98 -29.76
N ARG A 155 -1.10 -1.49 -29.22
CA ARG A 155 -0.51 -0.17 -29.54
C ARG A 155 -1.51 1.00 -29.38
N PRO A 156 -1.86 1.39 -28.14
CA PRO A 156 -2.88 2.42 -27.89
C PRO A 156 -2.50 3.82 -28.43
N GLY A 157 -1.21 4.08 -28.67
CA GLY A 157 -0.69 5.40 -29.07
C GLY A 157 -0.11 6.21 -27.90
N VAL A 158 0.03 5.60 -26.73
CA VAL A 158 0.67 6.18 -25.53
C VAL A 158 1.75 5.22 -25.02
N PRO A 159 2.90 5.71 -24.50
CA PRO A 159 3.91 4.85 -23.90
C PRO A 159 3.34 4.06 -22.72
N LEU A 160 3.64 2.76 -22.70
CA LEU A 160 3.21 1.86 -21.64
C LEU A 160 4.39 1.43 -20.78
N LYS A 161 4.18 1.35 -19.48
CA LYS A 161 5.16 0.91 -18.49
C LYS A 161 4.52 -0.10 -17.55
N CYS A 162 5.34 -0.98 -16.96
CA CYS A 162 4.88 -1.94 -15.96
C CYS A 162 5.84 -1.98 -14.76
N LEU A 163 5.27 -2.01 -13.56
CA LEU A 163 6.05 -2.08 -12.32
C LEU A 163 5.35 -3.04 -11.35
N HIS A 164 6.05 -4.06 -10.87
CA HIS A 164 5.49 -5.01 -9.91
C HIS A 164 6.57 -5.57 -8.97
N GLY A 165 6.16 -6.11 -7.82
CA GLY A 165 7.07 -6.52 -6.73
C GLY A 165 8.12 -7.58 -7.08
N ARG A 166 7.91 -8.39 -8.13
CA ARG A 166 8.91 -9.37 -8.61
C ARG A 166 10.08 -8.79 -9.44
N MET A 167 10.14 -7.47 -9.61
CA MET A 167 11.22 -6.81 -10.36
C MET A 167 12.35 -6.42 -9.42
N LYS A 168 13.60 -6.51 -9.90
CA LYS A 168 14.76 -5.96 -9.18
C LYS A 168 14.57 -4.47 -8.91
N GLN A 169 15.03 -4.00 -7.75
CA GLN A 169 14.84 -2.62 -7.30
C GLN A 169 15.39 -1.59 -8.31
N GLU A 170 16.59 -1.80 -8.83
CA GLU A 170 17.20 -0.94 -9.85
C GLU A 170 16.30 -0.75 -11.07
N LYS A 171 15.72 -1.84 -11.60
CA LYS A 171 14.78 -1.79 -12.72
C LYS A 171 13.49 -1.06 -12.36
N ARG A 172 12.98 -1.22 -11.13
CA ARG A 172 11.81 -0.48 -10.65
C ARG A 172 12.07 1.02 -10.66
N MET A 173 13.23 1.45 -10.16
CA MET A 173 13.61 2.87 -10.10
C MET A 173 13.79 3.47 -11.50
N GLY A 174 14.40 2.74 -12.44
CA GLY A 174 14.52 3.19 -13.82
C GLY A 174 13.17 3.41 -14.50
N ILE A 175 12.22 2.47 -14.33
CA ILE A 175 10.86 2.61 -14.87
C ILE A 175 10.11 3.77 -14.23
N TYR A 176 10.27 3.93 -12.91
CA TYR A 176 9.70 5.03 -12.16
C TYR A 176 10.19 6.40 -12.68
N SER A 177 11.51 6.58 -12.86
CA SER A 177 12.07 7.83 -13.42
C SER A 177 11.46 8.16 -14.78
N GLN A 178 11.44 7.18 -15.69
CA GLN A 178 10.87 7.38 -17.02
C GLN A 178 9.37 7.72 -16.98
N PHE A 179 8.62 7.17 -16.02
CA PHE A 179 7.21 7.50 -15.83
C PHE A 179 7.03 8.93 -15.33
N CYS A 180 7.92 9.39 -14.45
CA CYS A 180 7.89 10.76 -13.95
C CYS A 180 8.22 11.80 -15.03
N GLU A 181 9.04 11.45 -16.01
CA GLU A 181 9.50 12.33 -17.10
C GLU A 181 8.47 12.56 -18.22
N SER A 182 7.56 11.61 -18.48
CA SER A 182 6.71 11.64 -19.67
C SER A 182 5.28 11.15 -19.44
N HIS A 183 4.35 11.64 -20.25
CA HIS A 183 2.97 11.15 -20.30
C HIS A 183 3.00 9.68 -20.73
N SER A 184 2.50 8.82 -19.84
CA SER A 184 2.53 7.38 -20.04
C SER A 184 1.52 6.69 -19.13
N VAL A 185 1.21 5.44 -19.46
CA VAL A 185 0.37 4.57 -18.64
C VAL A 185 1.27 3.60 -17.87
N LEU A 186 1.20 3.63 -16.54
CA LEU A 186 1.91 2.71 -15.67
C LEU A 186 0.95 1.68 -15.09
N PHE A 187 1.11 0.42 -15.51
CA PHE A 187 0.41 -0.71 -14.89
C PHE A 187 1.18 -1.19 -13.67
N SER A 188 0.50 -1.31 -12.53
CA SER A 188 1.16 -1.64 -11.29
C SER A 188 0.31 -2.43 -10.29
N THR A 189 0.99 -3.09 -9.35
CA THR A 189 0.34 -3.63 -8.15
C THR A 189 0.49 -2.64 -7.00
N ASP A 190 -0.29 -2.82 -5.94
CA ASP A 190 -0.18 -2.11 -4.66
C ASP A 190 1.22 -2.08 -4.02
N VAL A 191 2.17 -2.87 -4.53
CA VAL A 191 3.56 -2.90 -4.07
C VAL A 191 4.34 -1.69 -4.59
N ALA A 192 3.91 -1.07 -5.69
CA ALA A 192 4.61 0.06 -6.27
C ALA A 192 4.26 1.39 -5.61
N SER A 193 3.08 1.52 -5.01
CA SER A 193 2.73 2.71 -4.23
C SER A 193 3.50 2.78 -2.91
N ARG A 194 4.24 1.73 -2.52
CA ARG A 194 5.06 1.71 -1.31
C ARG A 194 6.47 2.21 -1.61
N GLY A 195 6.79 3.37 -1.05
CA GLY A 195 8.12 3.99 -1.14
C GLY A 195 8.44 4.66 -2.48
N LEU A 196 7.46 4.77 -3.39
CA LEU A 196 7.58 5.61 -4.58
C LEU A 196 6.68 6.82 -4.41
N ASP A 197 7.31 7.98 -4.30
CA ASP A 197 6.63 9.25 -4.14
C ASP A 197 6.45 9.91 -5.50
N PHE A 198 5.26 9.77 -6.09
CA PHE A 198 4.91 10.39 -7.37
C PHE A 198 4.72 11.91 -7.19
N ASN A 199 5.82 12.62 -6.94
CA ASN A 199 5.92 14.08 -6.72
C ASN A 199 5.47 14.94 -7.92
N LYS A 200 5.03 14.33 -9.02
CA LYS A 200 4.50 15.01 -10.21
C LYS A 200 3.08 14.51 -10.45
N ALA A 201 2.17 15.44 -10.76
CA ALA A 201 0.76 15.18 -10.99
C ALA A 201 0.56 13.97 -11.90
N VAL A 202 0.03 12.90 -11.31
CA VAL A 202 -0.61 11.81 -12.04
C VAL A 202 -2.02 12.31 -12.32
N ASP A 203 -2.38 12.44 -13.59
CA ASP A 203 -3.69 12.98 -13.97
C ASP A 203 -4.82 12.03 -13.56
N TRP A 204 -4.58 10.72 -13.73
CA TRP A 204 -5.57 9.67 -13.48
C TRP A 204 -5.00 8.51 -12.69
N VAL A 205 -5.71 8.12 -11.63
CA VAL A 205 -5.48 6.86 -10.92
C VAL A 205 -6.67 5.95 -11.16
N VAL A 206 -6.44 4.81 -11.79
CA VAL A 206 -7.46 3.82 -12.15
C VAL A 206 -7.27 2.56 -11.32
N GLN A 207 -8.27 2.15 -10.56
CA GLN A 207 -8.30 0.84 -9.90
C GLN A 207 -9.06 -0.16 -10.76
N GLY A 208 -8.33 -1.05 -11.43
CA GLY A 208 -8.89 -1.98 -12.42
C GLY A 208 -9.60 -3.20 -11.84
N TRP A 209 -9.00 -3.83 -10.82
CA TRP A 209 -9.54 -5.05 -10.20
C TRP A 209 -9.28 -5.02 -8.70
N SER A 210 -10.31 -4.76 -7.91
CA SER A 210 -10.26 -4.97 -6.46
C SER A 210 -10.92 -6.30 -6.11
N HIS A 211 -10.15 -7.20 -5.49
CA HIS A 211 -10.75 -8.26 -4.68
C HIS A 211 -11.01 -7.67 -3.30
N SER A 212 -12.28 -7.32 -3.06
CA SER A 212 -12.95 -7.34 -1.74
C SER A 212 -12.31 -6.63 -0.53
N THR A 213 -11.26 -5.82 -0.68
CA THR A 213 -10.66 -5.14 0.47
C THR A 213 -10.35 -3.68 0.16
N LEU A 214 -10.83 -2.81 1.05
CA LEU A 214 -10.66 -1.35 1.12
C LEU A 214 -9.19 -0.86 1.18
N SER A 215 -8.22 -1.73 0.90
CA SER A 215 -6.79 -1.50 1.09
C SER A 215 -6.15 -0.67 -0.03
N GLY A 216 -6.67 -0.72 -1.26
CA GLY A 216 -6.16 0.10 -2.38
C GLY A 216 -6.46 1.60 -2.22
N TRP A 217 -7.63 1.93 -1.67
CA TRP A 217 -8.09 3.31 -1.47
C TRP A 217 -7.24 4.08 -0.46
N ARG A 218 -6.88 3.46 0.67
CA ARG A 218 -6.11 4.12 1.73
C ARG A 218 -4.68 4.51 1.33
N LYS A 219 -4.15 3.96 0.24
CA LYS A 219 -2.71 3.99 -0.10
C LYS A 219 -2.26 5.17 -0.96
N VAL A 220 -3.19 5.94 -1.54
CA VAL A 220 -2.87 7.10 -2.40
C VAL A 220 -3.31 8.42 -1.74
N GLY A 221 -3.46 8.45 -0.41
CA GLY A 221 -4.02 9.60 0.31
C GLY A 221 -5.53 9.78 0.12
N PHE A 222 -6.27 8.70 -0.15
CA PHE A 222 -7.74 8.71 -0.20
C PHE A 222 -8.28 8.06 1.07
N GLN A 223 -8.51 8.85 2.11
CA GLN A 223 -9.20 8.40 3.32
C GLN A 223 -10.59 8.99 3.44
N LYS A 224 -11.59 8.10 3.31
CA LYS A 224 -13.05 8.28 3.50
C LYS A 224 -13.76 9.07 2.40
N SER A 225 -14.19 8.35 1.37
CA SER A 225 -15.44 8.68 0.66
C SER A 225 -16.63 8.37 1.60
N PRO A 226 -17.73 9.15 1.57
CA PRO A 226 -18.85 9.02 2.51
C PRO A 226 -19.35 7.57 2.61
N TYR A 227 -19.51 7.13 3.86
CA TYR A 227 -19.88 5.76 4.27
C TYR A 227 -21.14 5.17 3.59
N SER A 228 -21.94 5.98 2.90
CA SER A 228 -23.11 5.56 2.12
C SER A 228 -22.75 4.91 0.78
N LEU A 229 -21.77 5.44 0.03
CA LEU A 229 -21.36 4.90 -1.27
C LEU A 229 -20.66 3.54 -1.10
N LEU A 230 -19.83 3.43 -0.05
CA LEU A 230 -19.05 2.22 0.25
C LEU A 230 -19.90 1.02 0.69
N ARG A 231 -21.05 1.23 1.36
CA ARG A 231 -21.97 0.12 1.70
C ARG A 231 -22.69 -0.45 0.48
N GLN A 232 -22.93 0.36 -0.55
CA GLN A 232 -23.46 -0.12 -1.83
C GLN A 232 -22.39 -0.93 -2.57
N ILE A 233 -21.13 -0.47 -2.56
CA ILE A 233 -19.96 -1.10 -3.19
C ILE A 233 -19.60 -2.45 -2.55
N GLN A 234 -19.84 -2.62 -1.25
CA GLN A 234 -19.45 -3.83 -0.51
C GLN A 234 -20.34 -5.06 -0.81
N LYS A 235 -21.55 -4.85 -1.38
CA LYS A 235 -22.46 -5.97 -1.70
C LYS A 235 -22.12 -6.71 -3.00
N ASP A 236 -21.44 -6.06 -3.95
CA ASP A 236 -21.14 -6.64 -5.28
C ASP A 236 -19.65 -6.56 -5.63
N CYS A 237 -18.83 -7.32 -4.92
CA CYS A 237 -17.35 -7.31 -5.00
C CYS A 237 -16.72 -7.68 -6.38
N SER A 238 -17.51 -7.84 -7.44
CA SER A 238 -17.04 -8.28 -8.76
C SER A 238 -17.03 -7.16 -9.82
N GLN A 239 -17.69 -6.01 -9.58
CA GLN A 239 -18.17 -5.18 -10.70
C GLN A 239 -17.61 -3.76 -10.80
N PHE A 240 -16.62 -3.33 -10.03
CA PHE A 240 -16.24 -1.91 -10.05
C PHE A 240 -14.95 -1.62 -10.82
N LEU A 241 -14.96 -0.54 -11.60
CA LEU A 241 -13.81 0.24 -12.08
C LEU A 241 -13.90 1.61 -11.40
N VAL A 242 -12.85 2.03 -10.71
CA VAL A 242 -12.81 3.34 -10.06
C VAL A 242 -11.76 4.18 -10.75
N CYS A 243 -12.15 5.37 -11.19
CA CYS A 243 -11.26 6.37 -11.73
C CYS A 243 -11.23 7.57 -10.79
N CYS A 244 -10.04 7.94 -10.34
CA CYS A 244 -9.82 9.14 -9.57
C CYS A 244 -9.07 10.15 -10.43
N GLN A 245 -9.57 11.38 -10.47
CA GLN A 245 -8.91 12.52 -11.11
C GLN A 245 -8.30 13.40 -10.03
N LEU A 246 -6.98 13.59 -10.10
CA LEU A 246 -6.26 14.55 -9.26
C LEU A 246 -6.20 15.88 -10.03
N TYR A 247 -6.73 16.96 -9.44
CA TYR A 247 -6.54 18.34 -9.92
C TYR A 247 -5.45 19.03 -9.11
#